data_AF-A0A4R6PSP1-F1
#
_entry.id   AF-A0A4R6PSP1-F1
#
_cell.length_a   1.000
_cell.length_b   1.000
_cell.length_c   1.000
_cell.angle_alpha   90.00
_cell.angle_beta   90.00
_cell.angle_gamma   90.00
#
_symmetry.space_group_name_H-M   'P 1'
#
loop_
_entity.id
_entity.type
_entity.pdbx_description
1 polymer ?
#
loop_
_entity_poly.entity_id
_entity_poly.type
_entity_poly.pdbx_seq_one_letter_code
_entity_poly.pdbx_strand_id
1 'polypeptide(L)'
;MAGTLTGCAEAVSGIPVAESATSMHHVEAAPADLLPDPHEFPSAYPAVVLTPQAASAAAGDLDGVGMGATVSPVECTPPESEPGAEPPAVAVGTDEASRASLTVELSRTTELLARMRDRLRACEQIRVSRAGAGSTVTTEVSAHVPAGADEAMTLRRSVIPDVGGAGLTQTMYTSVGRVGDIRITVTSMTFGAGEPDKAAVDELFATAVHSVRTR
;
A
#
# COMPACT_ATOMS: atom_id res chain seq x y z
N MET A 1 32.37 -6.19 -55.90
CA MET A 1 32.28 -7.15 -54.78
C MET A 1 31.10 -6.71 -53.92
N ALA A 2 29.97 -7.42 -54.00
CA ALA A 2 28.77 -7.13 -53.22
C ALA A 2 28.59 -8.28 -52.22
N GLY A 3 28.72 -7.99 -50.93
CA GLY A 3 28.45 -8.94 -49.85
C GLY A 3 27.00 -8.81 -49.42
N THR A 4 26.21 -9.87 -49.62
CA THR A 4 24.86 -9.98 -49.09
C THR A 4 24.92 -10.46 -47.64
N LEU A 5 24.50 -9.61 -46.71
CA LEU A 5 24.26 -9.99 -45.30
C LEU A 5 22.89 -10.66 -45.20
N THR A 6 22.86 -11.95 -44.89
CA THR A 6 21.65 -12.69 -44.52
C THR A 6 21.48 -12.62 -43.01
N GLY A 7 20.53 -11.82 -42.53
CA GLY A 7 20.10 -11.82 -41.13
C GLY A 7 19.02 -12.87 -40.90
N CYS A 8 19.27 -13.84 -40.02
CA CYS A 8 18.25 -14.77 -39.55
C CYS A 8 17.39 -14.05 -38.50
N ALA A 9 16.13 -13.74 -38.83
CA ALA A 9 15.13 -13.34 -37.86
C ALA A 9 14.16 -14.52 -37.69
N GLU A 10 14.16 -15.14 -36.51
CA GLU A 10 13.14 -16.12 -36.16
C GLU A 10 11.87 -15.37 -35.74
N ALA A 11 10.74 -15.70 -36.39
CA ALA A 11 9.46 -15.16 -36.01
C ALA A 11 9.01 -15.81 -34.69
N VAL A 12 9.02 -15.06 -33.60
CA VAL A 12 8.40 -15.49 -32.34
C VAL A 12 6.89 -15.51 -32.57
N SER A 13 6.32 -16.71 -32.70
CA SER A 13 4.85 -16.85 -32.77
C SER A 13 4.28 -16.67 -31.36
N GLY A 14 3.70 -15.51 -31.11
CA GLY A 14 2.85 -15.26 -29.95
C GLY A 14 1.57 -14.62 -30.42
N ILE A 15 0.43 -15.02 -29.87
CA ILE A 15 -0.79 -14.22 -30.00
C ILE A 15 -0.62 -13.08 -29.00
N PRO A 16 -0.57 -11.80 -29.44
CA PRO A 16 -0.59 -10.69 -28.51
C PRO A 16 -1.94 -10.75 -27.78
N VAL A 17 -1.90 -11.14 -26.51
CA VAL A 17 -3.05 -10.94 -25.63
C VAL A 17 -3.00 -9.46 -25.26
N ALA A 18 -4.02 -8.70 -25.64
CA ALA A 18 -4.20 -7.37 -25.08
C ALA A 18 -4.31 -7.55 -23.57
N GLU A 19 -3.29 -7.10 -22.84
CA GLU A 19 -3.44 -6.84 -21.42
C GLU A 19 -4.64 -5.89 -21.36
N SER A 20 -5.75 -6.32 -20.75
CA SER A 20 -6.89 -5.44 -20.55
C SER A 20 -6.34 -4.19 -19.89
N ALA A 21 -6.24 -3.10 -20.66
CA ALA A 21 -5.92 -1.81 -20.10
C ALA A 21 -7.09 -1.52 -19.18
N THR A 22 -6.95 -1.87 -17.90
CA THR A 22 -7.98 -1.63 -16.89
C THR A 22 -8.18 -0.13 -16.93
N SER A 23 -9.25 0.31 -17.58
CA SER A 23 -9.45 1.71 -17.94
C SER A 23 -9.43 2.52 -16.65
N MET A 24 -8.37 3.30 -16.47
CA MET A 24 -8.23 4.17 -15.33
C MET A 24 -9.01 5.43 -15.65
N HIS A 25 -10.17 5.57 -15.03
CA HIS A 25 -10.94 6.80 -15.08
C HIS A 25 -10.50 7.69 -13.93
N HIS A 26 -10.57 9.00 -14.16
CA HIS A 26 -10.30 9.99 -13.14
C HIS A 26 -11.51 10.12 -12.20
N VAL A 27 -11.27 10.14 -10.90
CA VAL A 27 -12.26 10.52 -9.89
C VAL A 27 -12.10 12.01 -9.58
N GLU A 28 -13.12 12.81 -9.89
CA GLU A 28 -13.08 14.28 -9.81
C GLU A 28 -12.86 14.81 -8.38
N ALA A 29 -13.41 14.13 -7.37
CA ALA A 29 -13.28 14.54 -5.98
C ALA A 29 -11.84 14.39 -5.46
N ALA A 30 -11.43 15.29 -4.56
CA ALA A 30 -10.15 15.20 -3.87
C ALA A 30 -10.13 13.98 -2.91
N PRO A 31 -9.01 13.26 -2.73
CA PRO A 31 -8.90 12.15 -1.78
C PRO A 31 -9.37 12.51 -0.36
N ALA A 32 -9.18 13.78 0.07
CA ALA A 32 -9.63 14.25 1.37
C ALA A 32 -11.16 14.25 1.52
N ASP A 33 -11.89 14.56 0.45
CA ASP A 33 -13.36 14.58 0.44
C ASP A 33 -13.96 13.16 0.34
N LEU A 34 -13.13 12.18 -0.05
CA LEU A 34 -13.50 10.78 -0.22
C LEU A 34 -13.26 9.92 1.02
N LEU A 35 -12.57 10.45 2.04
CA LEU A 35 -12.29 9.69 3.26
C LEU A 35 -13.59 9.27 3.96
N PRO A 36 -13.66 8.03 4.50
CA PRO A 36 -14.68 7.69 5.48
C PRO A 36 -14.72 8.72 6.61
N ASP A 37 -15.93 9.09 7.03
CA ASP A 37 -16.11 9.90 8.23
C ASP A 37 -15.57 9.12 9.45
N PRO A 38 -14.93 9.78 10.43
CA PRO A 38 -14.46 9.11 11.64
C PRO A 38 -15.49 8.25 12.37
N HIS A 39 -16.79 8.58 12.26
CA HIS A 39 -17.88 7.78 12.85
C HIS A 39 -18.18 6.49 12.08
N GLU A 40 -17.67 6.33 10.86
CA GLU A 40 -17.81 5.13 10.04
C GLU A 40 -16.70 4.09 10.31
N PHE A 41 -15.73 4.42 11.17
CA PHE A 41 -14.75 3.45 11.66
C PHE A 41 -15.42 2.44 12.59
N PRO A 42 -14.92 1.19 12.65
CA PRO A 42 -15.40 0.22 13.63
C PRO A 42 -15.30 0.80 15.04
N SER A 43 -16.30 0.56 15.88
CA SER A 43 -16.47 1.27 17.17
C SER A 43 -15.32 1.11 18.17
N ALA A 44 -14.49 0.08 18.01
CA ALA A 44 -13.26 -0.12 18.79
C ALA A 44 -12.13 0.87 18.43
N TYR A 45 -12.24 1.56 17.28
CA TYR A 45 -11.23 2.45 16.72
C TYR A 45 -11.77 3.88 16.56
N PRO A 46 -11.96 4.64 17.65
CA PRO A 46 -12.26 6.07 17.54
C PRO A 46 -11.21 6.77 16.69
N ALA A 47 -11.66 7.45 15.63
CA ALA A 47 -10.78 7.92 14.56
C ALA A 47 -10.65 9.45 14.49
N VAL A 48 -9.57 9.88 13.86
CA VAL A 48 -9.29 11.28 13.52
C VAL A 48 -8.72 11.36 12.11
N VAL A 49 -9.01 12.46 11.41
CA VAL A 49 -8.39 12.78 10.11
C VAL A 49 -7.06 13.49 10.35
N LEU A 50 -6.01 13.05 9.67
CA LEU A 50 -4.68 13.62 9.79
C LEU A 50 -4.53 14.89 8.96
N THR A 51 -3.64 15.78 9.40
CA THR A 51 -3.19 16.91 8.56
C THR A 51 -2.36 16.38 7.39
N PRO A 52 -2.25 17.10 6.25
CA PRO A 52 -1.53 16.61 5.07
C PRO A 52 -0.08 16.18 5.35
N GLN A 53 0.60 16.90 6.24
CA GLN A 53 1.97 16.57 6.65
C GLN A 53 2.03 15.28 7.48
N ALA A 54 1.09 15.10 8.41
CA ALA A 54 0.99 13.87 9.20
C ALA A 54 0.55 12.67 8.34
N ALA A 55 -0.33 12.88 7.36
CA ALA A 55 -0.75 11.88 6.39
C ALA A 55 0.42 11.36 5.55
N SER A 56 1.28 12.26 5.05
CA SER A 56 2.47 11.88 4.29
C SER A 56 3.48 11.08 5.12
N ALA A 57 3.65 11.45 6.40
CA ALA A 57 4.50 10.69 7.33
C ALA A 57 3.92 9.30 7.61
N ALA A 58 2.60 9.22 7.88
CA ALA A 58 1.91 7.96 8.14
C ALA A 58 2.01 6.99 6.96
N ALA A 59 1.83 7.46 5.73
CA ALA A 59 1.96 6.64 4.52
C ALA A 59 3.34 5.96 4.44
N GLY A 60 4.42 6.70 4.73
CA GLY A 60 5.77 6.14 4.79
C GLY A 60 6.00 5.20 5.97
N ASP A 61 5.31 5.36 7.09
CA ASP A 61 5.44 4.40 8.19
C ASP A 61 4.76 3.06 7.85
N LEU A 62 3.66 3.08 7.08
CA LEU A 62 2.89 1.88 6.68
C LEU A 62 3.58 1.00 5.61
N ASP A 63 4.53 1.55 4.86
CA ASP A 63 5.38 0.75 3.96
C ASP A 63 6.58 0.09 4.69
N GLY A 64 6.83 0.47 5.94
CA GLY A 64 7.91 -0.04 6.79
C GLY A 64 9.29 0.59 6.52
N VAL A 65 9.39 1.54 5.60
CA VAL A 65 10.62 2.25 5.23
C VAL A 65 10.72 3.55 6.03
N GLY A 66 9.65 4.33 6.07
CA GLY A 66 9.60 5.61 6.77
C GLY A 66 10.40 6.72 6.06
N MET A 67 10.02 7.96 6.31
CA MET A 67 10.64 9.12 5.66
C MET A 67 12.14 9.25 6.02
N GLY A 68 12.97 9.44 4.98
CA GLY A 68 14.41 9.66 5.12
C GLY A 68 15.23 8.40 5.39
N ALA A 69 14.63 7.22 5.21
CA ALA A 69 15.36 5.96 5.28
C ALA A 69 16.02 5.59 3.94
N THR A 70 16.96 4.66 4.01
CA THR A 70 17.62 4.05 2.86
C THR A 70 17.22 2.58 2.77
N VAL A 71 16.96 2.10 1.55
CA VAL A 71 16.52 0.73 1.28
C VAL A 71 17.62 -0.05 0.56
N SER A 72 17.79 -1.32 0.95
CA SER A 72 18.65 -2.28 0.27
C SER A 72 17.87 -3.58 0.02
N PRO A 73 17.82 -4.08 -1.23
CA PRO A 73 18.39 -3.49 -2.45
C PRO A 73 17.74 -2.15 -2.84
N VAL A 74 18.48 -1.26 -3.51
CA VAL A 74 18.01 0.11 -3.80
C VAL A 74 16.84 0.12 -4.80
N GLU A 75 16.79 -0.85 -5.69
CA GLU A 75 15.69 -1.09 -6.63
C GLU A 75 14.36 -1.44 -5.94
N CYS A 76 14.42 -1.82 -4.67
CA CYS A 76 13.25 -2.11 -3.85
C CYS A 76 12.77 -0.90 -3.04
N THR A 77 13.32 0.29 -3.27
CA THR A 77 12.80 1.54 -2.69
C THR A 77 11.36 1.75 -3.17
N PRO A 78 10.37 1.95 -2.27
CA PRO A 78 9.02 2.29 -2.66
C PRO A 78 9.00 3.53 -3.56
N PRO A 79 8.11 3.60 -4.56
CA PRO A 79 8.01 4.77 -5.42
C PRO A 79 7.66 6.00 -4.57
N GLU A 80 8.42 7.08 -4.74
CA GLU A 80 8.08 8.37 -4.13
C GLU A 80 6.83 8.93 -4.81
N SER A 81 6.07 9.74 -4.07
CA SER A 81 4.99 10.52 -4.67
C SER A 81 5.58 11.49 -5.71
N GLU A 82 4.90 11.60 -6.85
CA GLU A 82 5.31 12.53 -7.92
C GLU A 82 5.42 13.97 -7.37
N PRO A 83 6.44 14.76 -7.76
CA PRO A 83 6.57 16.14 -7.34
C PRO A 83 5.32 16.96 -7.71
N GLY A 84 4.68 17.57 -6.71
CA GLY A 84 3.45 18.33 -6.90
C GLY A 84 2.17 17.49 -6.97
N ALA A 85 2.26 16.18 -6.73
CA ALA A 85 1.08 15.36 -6.48
C ALA A 85 0.34 15.87 -5.24
N GLU A 86 -0.99 15.71 -5.29
CA GLU A 86 -1.83 15.93 -4.13
C GLU A 86 -1.39 14.99 -2.98
N PRO A 87 -1.26 15.49 -1.73
CA PRO A 87 -0.89 14.63 -0.61
C PRO A 87 -1.94 13.54 -0.38
N PRO A 88 -1.54 12.38 0.16
CA PRO A 88 -2.52 11.37 0.56
C PRO A 88 -3.44 11.95 1.63
N ALA A 89 -4.70 11.52 1.59
CA ALA A 89 -5.65 11.76 2.67
C ALA A 89 -5.65 10.55 3.60
N VAL A 90 -5.52 10.78 4.91
CA VAL A 90 -5.39 9.71 5.89
C VAL A 90 -6.30 9.95 7.09
N ALA A 91 -6.98 8.89 7.53
CA ALA A 91 -7.64 8.83 8.82
C ALA A 91 -7.13 7.63 9.63
N VAL A 92 -6.97 7.82 10.94
CA VAL A 92 -6.43 6.82 11.86
C VAL A 92 -7.36 6.68 13.04
N GLY A 93 -7.74 5.45 13.36
CA GLY A 93 -8.35 5.07 14.63
C GLY A 93 -7.43 4.16 15.43
N THR A 94 -7.56 4.20 16.75
CA THR A 94 -6.72 3.43 17.69
C THR A 94 -7.56 2.65 18.67
N ASP A 95 -7.25 1.37 18.84
CA ASP A 95 -7.81 0.53 19.90
C ASP A 95 -6.76 0.35 21.01
N GLU A 96 -7.02 0.98 22.15
CA GLU A 96 -6.16 0.92 23.35
C GLU A 96 -6.13 -0.49 23.96
N ALA A 97 -7.21 -1.28 23.83
CA ALA A 97 -7.31 -2.60 24.44
C ALA A 97 -6.40 -3.61 23.74
N SER A 98 -6.38 -3.60 22.41
CA SER A 98 -5.48 -4.44 21.60
C SER A 98 -4.12 -3.78 21.33
N ARG A 99 -3.96 -2.48 21.64
CA ARG A 99 -2.82 -1.64 21.24
C ARG A 99 -2.57 -1.72 19.73
N ALA A 100 -3.65 -1.59 18.98
CA ALA A 100 -3.66 -1.61 17.53
C ALA A 100 -4.07 -0.25 16.96
N SER A 101 -3.57 0.07 15.78
CA SER A 101 -4.12 1.16 14.98
C SER A 101 -4.77 0.61 13.72
N LEU A 102 -5.84 1.25 13.28
CA LEU A 102 -6.49 1.02 12.00
C LEU A 102 -6.40 2.32 11.20
N THR A 103 -5.82 2.26 10.01
CA THR A 103 -5.53 3.43 9.18
C THR A 103 -6.08 3.23 7.79
N VAL A 104 -6.80 4.22 7.26
CA VAL A 104 -7.16 4.31 5.85
C VAL A 104 -6.38 5.46 5.21
N GLU A 105 -5.74 5.16 4.09
CA GLU A 105 -5.09 6.11 3.21
C GLU A 105 -5.76 6.09 1.85
N LEU A 106 -6.10 7.27 1.34
CA LEU A 106 -6.51 7.49 -0.04
C LEU A 106 -5.44 8.31 -0.76
N SER A 107 -4.88 7.76 -1.84
CA SER A 107 -3.91 8.45 -2.69
C SER A 107 -4.29 8.35 -4.15
N ARG A 108 -4.04 9.41 -4.91
CA ARG A 108 -4.20 9.38 -6.37
C ARG A 108 -2.97 8.75 -7.01
N THR A 109 -3.15 7.78 -7.89
CA THR A 109 -2.03 7.11 -8.56
C THR A 109 -2.44 6.54 -9.92
N THR A 110 -1.47 6.54 -10.84
CA THR A 110 -1.59 5.86 -12.13
C THR A 110 -0.91 4.48 -12.16
N GLU A 111 -0.31 4.08 -11.04
CA GLU A 111 0.28 2.76 -10.91
C GLU A 111 -0.80 1.67 -10.90
N LEU A 112 -0.66 0.69 -11.79
CA LEU A 112 -1.52 -0.49 -11.80
C LEU A 112 -1.22 -1.38 -10.59
N LEU A 113 -2.27 -1.95 -9.98
CA LEU A 113 -2.12 -2.80 -8.80
C LEU A 113 -1.30 -4.08 -9.12
N ALA A 114 -1.38 -4.57 -10.36
CA ALA A 114 -0.53 -5.67 -10.83
C ALA A 114 0.97 -5.35 -10.76
N ARG A 115 1.38 -4.12 -11.15
CA ARG A 115 2.80 -3.69 -11.07
C ARG A 115 3.26 -3.59 -9.61
N MET A 116 2.41 -3.07 -8.73
CA MET A 116 2.69 -3.05 -7.30
C MET A 116 2.87 -4.47 -6.76
N ARG A 117 1.98 -5.41 -7.13
CA ARG A 117 2.06 -6.82 -6.71
C ARG A 117 3.36 -7.49 -7.16
N ASP A 118 3.75 -7.31 -8.42
CA ASP A 118 4.98 -7.89 -8.96
C ASP A 118 6.22 -7.34 -8.25
N ARG A 119 6.23 -6.03 -7.99
CA ARG A 119 7.31 -5.39 -7.20
C ARG A 119 7.39 -5.96 -5.80
N LEU A 120 6.26 -6.10 -5.10
CA LEU A 120 6.22 -6.66 -3.74
C LEU A 120 6.74 -8.10 -3.69
N ARG A 121 6.49 -8.91 -4.73
CA ARG A 121 7.04 -10.27 -4.86
C ARG A 121 8.53 -10.29 -5.19
N ALA A 122 9.02 -9.32 -5.96
CA ALA A 122 10.45 -9.19 -6.22
C ALA A 122 11.21 -8.68 -4.98
N CYS A 123 10.54 -7.93 -4.11
CA CYS A 123 11.09 -7.24 -2.95
C CYS A 123 10.46 -7.72 -1.62
N GLU A 124 10.23 -9.04 -1.50
CA GLU A 124 9.58 -9.63 -0.32
C GLU A 124 10.35 -9.34 0.97
N GLN A 125 11.67 -9.23 0.90
CA GLN A 125 12.51 -8.85 2.04
C GLN A 125 13.44 -7.71 1.67
N ILE A 126 13.37 -6.64 2.45
CA ILE A 126 14.25 -5.47 2.29
C ILE A 126 14.89 -5.10 3.62
N ARG A 127 16.03 -4.43 3.51
CA ARG A 127 16.75 -3.82 4.63
C ARG A 127 16.52 -2.33 4.60
N VAL A 128 16.07 -1.79 5.72
CA VAL A 128 15.81 -0.36 5.89
C VAL A 128 16.80 0.19 6.91
N SER A 129 17.45 1.31 6.62
CA SER A 129 18.26 2.03 7.59
C SER A 129 17.86 3.49 7.68
N ARG A 130 17.64 3.96 8.91
CA ARG A 130 17.23 5.33 9.22
C ARG A 130 17.98 5.83 10.44
N ALA A 131 18.68 6.96 10.30
CA ALA A 131 19.44 7.60 11.38
C ALA A 131 20.38 6.62 12.16
N GLY A 132 20.98 5.65 11.46
CA GLY A 132 21.88 4.66 12.06
C GLY A 132 21.22 3.45 12.72
N ALA A 133 19.89 3.43 12.82
CA ALA A 133 19.13 2.22 13.17
C ALA A 133 18.77 1.43 11.91
N GLY A 134 18.77 0.10 12.00
CA GLY A 134 18.38 -0.78 10.91
C GLY A 134 17.21 -1.69 11.27
N SER A 135 16.45 -2.10 10.26
CA SER A 135 15.38 -3.08 10.37
C SER A 135 15.29 -3.96 9.12
N THR A 136 14.76 -5.17 9.30
CA THR A 136 14.30 -6.02 8.20
C THR A 136 12.80 -5.82 8.04
N VAL A 137 12.38 -5.48 6.84
CA VAL A 137 10.96 -5.50 6.44
C VAL A 137 10.74 -6.76 5.62
N THR A 138 9.76 -7.57 6.02
CA THR A 138 9.29 -8.72 5.24
C THR A 138 7.84 -8.47 4.83
N THR A 139 7.53 -8.60 3.54
CA THR A 139 6.19 -8.43 2.97
C THR A 139 5.76 -9.72 2.28
N GLU A 140 4.57 -10.18 2.59
CA GLU A 140 3.95 -11.36 1.98
C GLU A 140 2.61 -10.95 1.36
N VAL A 141 2.46 -11.15 0.05
CA VAL A 141 1.16 -10.93 -0.62
C VAL A 141 0.26 -12.14 -0.33
N SER A 142 -0.91 -11.89 0.24
CA SER A 142 -1.87 -12.91 0.62
C SER A 142 -2.75 -13.32 -0.56
N ALA A 143 -3.27 -14.56 -0.50
CA ALA A 143 -4.24 -15.06 -1.48
C ALA A 143 -5.65 -14.50 -1.27
N HIS A 144 -5.93 -13.90 -0.11
CA HIS A 144 -7.19 -13.21 0.15
C HIS A 144 -7.28 -11.93 -0.70
N VAL A 145 -8.43 -11.73 -1.34
CA VAL A 145 -8.73 -10.55 -2.13
C VAL A 145 -9.95 -9.87 -1.52
N PRO A 146 -9.84 -8.63 -1.03
CA PRO A 146 -10.96 -7.94 -0.43
C PRO A 146 -11.93 -7.51 -1.55
N ALA A 147 -13.22 -7.48 -1.25
CA ALA A 147 -14.26 -7.24 -2.23
C ALA A 147 -14.50 -5.74 -2.49
N GLY A 148 -15.17 -5.42 -3.61
CA GLY A 148 -15.78 -4.12 -3.88
C GLY A 148 -14.94 -3.15 -4.71
N ALA A 149 -13.61 -3.25 -4.69
CA ALA A 149 -12.74 -2.44 -5.54
C ALA A 149 -12.65 -2.99 -6.99
N ASP A 150 -12.19 -2.17 -7.94
CA ASP A 150 -11.98 -2.59 -9.33
C ASP A 150 -10.86 -3.64 -9.42
N GLU A 151 -9.81 -3.41 -8.64
CA GLU A 151 -8.71 -4.35 -8.38
C GLU A 151 -8.39 -4.30 -6.89
N ALA A 152 -8.03 -5.45 -6.31
CA ALA A 152 -7.58 -5.50 -4.93
C ALA A 152 -6.56 -6.61 -4.64
N MET A 153 -5.86 -6.46 -3.53
CA MET A 153 -4.99 -7.47 -2.94
C MET A 153 -4.85 -7.24 -1.43
N THR A 154 -4.42 -8.27 -0.71
CA THR A 154 -3.99 -8.12 0.67
C THR A 154 -2.52 -8.47 0.83
N LEU A 155 -1.89 -7.88 1.83
CA LEU A 155 -0.52 -8.19 2.21
C LEU A 155 -0.37 -8.21 3.73
N ARG A 156 0.56 -9.03 4.20
CA ARG A 156 1.08 -8.98 5.56
C ARG A 156 2.48 -8.38 5.51
N ARG A 157 2.79 -7.48 6.44
CA ARG A 157 4.14 -6.93 6.58
C ARG A 157 4.61 -7.05 8.01
N SER A 158 5.88 -7.39 8.21
CA SER A 158 6.53 -7.35 9.51
C SER A 158 7.79 -6.49 9.44
N VAL A 159 7.95 -5.57 10.39
CA VAL A 159 9.16 -4.76 10.55
C VAL A 159 9.87 -5.20 11.82
N ILE A 160 11.05 -5.78 11.66
CA ILE A 160 11.87 -6.32 12.75
C ILE A 160 13.12 -5.46 12.88
N PRO A 161 13.28 -4.67 13.96
CA PRO A 161 14.50 -3.90 14.17
C PRO A 161 15.71 -4.81 14.45
N ASP A 162 16.90 -4.41 13.99
CA ASP A 162 18.16 -5.12 14.22
C ASP A 162 18.55 -5.18 15.69
N VAL A 163 18.28 -4.06 16.35
CA VAL A 163 18.59 -3.82 17.75
C VAL A 163 17.29 -3.46 18.44
N GLY A 164 16.83 -4.33 19.33
CA GLY A 164 15.54 -4.17 19.98
C GLY A 164 15.21 -5.30 20.95
N GLY A 165 14.44 -4.98 22.00
CA GLY A 165 13.88 -5.96 22.93
C GLY A 165 12.55 -6.54 22.42
N ALA A 166 12.04 -7.57 23.12
CA ALA A 166 10.71 -8.10 22.84
C ALA A 166 9.66 -6.98 22.86
N GLY A 167 8.79 -6.94 21.85
CA GLY A 167 7.71 -5.96 21.75
C GLY A 167 7.89 -4.85 20.71
N LEU A 168 9.03 -4.77 20.02
CA LEU A 168 9.30 -3.73 19.01
C LEU A 168 8.99 -4.16 17.58
N THR A 169 8.70 -5.43 17.35
CA THR A 169 8.25 -5.93 16.05
C THR A 169 6.92 -5.28 15.71
N GLN A 170 6.85 -4.63 14.56
CA GLN A 170 5.58 -4.17 14.01
C GLN A 170 5.03 -5.27 13.10
N THR A 171 3.75 -5.58 13.24
CA THR A 171 3.04 -6.45 12.31
C THR A 171 1.88 -5.68 11.72
N MET A 172 1.75 -5.73 10.40
CA MET A 172 0.73 -5.04 9.63
C MET A 172 -0.04 -6.05 8.79
N TYR A 173 -1.34 -5.84 8.69
CA TYR A 173 -2.19 -6.47 7.69
C TYR A 173 -2.88 -5.37 6.90
N THR A 174 -2.72 -5.40 5.59
CA THR A 174 -3.13 -4.32 4.70
C THR A 174 -3.98 -4.85 3.55
N SER A 175 -5.13 -4.23 3.35
CA SER A 175 -5.93 -4.34 2.12
C SER A 175 -5.62 -3.15 1.23
N VAL A 176 -5.21 -3.42 -0.01
CA VAL A 176 -4.96 -2.41 -1.04
C VAL A 176 -5.89 -2.66 -2.20
N GLY A 177 -6.53 -1.61 -2.70
CA GLY A 177 -7.29 -1.68 -3.93
C GLY A 177 -7.43 -0.35 -4.60
N ARG A 178 -8.21 -0.35 -5.68
CA ARG A 178 -8.38 0.82 -6.54
C ARG A 178 -9.82 1.00 -6.97
N VAL A 179 -10.25 2.26 -7.03
CA VAL A 179 -11.47 2.68 -7.73
C VAL A 179 -11.07 3.87 -8.61
N GLY A 180 -11.14 3.72 -9.92
CA GLY A 180 -10.61 4.75 -10.84
C GLY A 180 -9.12 4.98 -10.65
N ASP A 181 -8.69 6.22 -10.43
CA ASP A 181 -7.30 6.59 -10.12
C ASP A 181 -7.05 6.79 -8.60
N ILE A 182 -8.00 6.43 -7.75
CA ILE A 182 -7.85 6.45 -6.29
C ILE A 182 -7.41 5.07 -5.79
N ARG A 183 -6.22 5.00 -5.20
CA ARG A 183 -5.75 3.86 -4.42
C ARG A 183 -6.25 3.98 -2.99
N ILE A 184 -6.85 2.90 -2.52
CA ILE A 184 -7.37 2.73 -1.17
C ILE A 184 -6.44 1.75 -0.45
N THR A 185 -5.82 2.19 0.64
CA THR A 185 -4.95 1.36 1.48
C THR A 185 -5.50 1.38 2.90
N VAL A 186 -5.97 0.23 3.40
CA VAL A 186 -6.42 0.08 4.79
C VAL A 186 -5.48 -0.86 5.51
N THR A 187 -4.89 -0.40 6.61
CA THR A 187 -3.91 -1.16 7.40
C THR A 187 -4.32 -1.25 8.86
N SER A 188 -4.31 -2.47 9.40
CA SER A 188 -4.21 -2.68 10.85
C SER A 188 -2.75 -2.93 11.22
N MET A 189 -2.25 -2.23 12.23
CA MET A 189 -0.89 -2.37 12.74
C MET A 189 -0.91 -2.68 14.24
N THR A 190 -0.08 -3.63 14.64
CA THR A 190 0.16 -4.01 16.04
C THR A 190 1.64 -4.03 16.36
N PHE A 191 1.96 -3.94 17.65
CA PHE A 191 3.32 -4.08 18.17
C PHE A 191 3.48 -5.36 18.99
N GLY A 192 4.66 -5.97 18.91
CA GLY A 192 5.01 -7.16 19.66
C GLY A 192 4.30 -8.42 19.17
N ALA A 193 3.63 -9.14 20.08
CA ALA A 193 2.95 -10.40 19.79
C ALA A 193 1.46 -10.23 19.43
N GLY A 194 0.97 -9.00 19.28
CA GLY A 194 -0.40 -8.72 18.85
C GLY A 194 -0.61 -9.11 17.39
N GLU A 195 -1.78 -9.66 17.06
CA GLU A 195 -2.15 -9.95 15.68
C GLU A 195 -3.00 -8.80 15.11
N PRO A 196 -2.73 -8.33 13.88
CA PRO A 196 -3.56 -7.32 13.24
C PRO A 196 -5.03 -7.74 13.10
N ASP A 197 -5.92 -6.77 13.26
CA ASP A 197 -7.37 -6.96 13.14
C ASP A 197 -7.79 -7.00 11.67
N LYS A 198 -7.80 -8.21 11.11
CA LYS A 198 -8.13 -8.44 9.69
C LYS A 198 -9.59 -8.11 9.39
N ALA A 199 -10.50 -8.35 10.33
CA ALA A 199 -11.92 -8.10 10.14
C ALA A 199 -12.20 -6.59 10.07
N ALA A 200 -11.60 -5.80 10.97
CA ALA A 200 -11.70 -4.34 10.92
C ALA A 200 -11.07 -3.76 9.65
N VAL A 201 -10.00 -4.36 9.13
CA VAL A 201 -9.41 -3.98 7.84
C VAL A 201 -10.39 -4.23 6.69
N ASP A 202 -11.00 -5.40 6.61
CA ASP A 202 -11.93 -5.73 5.54
C ASP A 202 -13.21 -4.88 5.59
N GLU A 203 -13.73 -4.62 6.80
CA GLU A 203 -14.87 -3.73 7.03
C GLU A 203 -14.57 -2.30 6.58
N LEU A 204 -13.49 -1.69 7.08
CA LEU A 204 -13.15 -0.31 6.73
C LEU A 204 -12.74 -0.18 5.25
N PHE A 205 -12.14 -1.21 4.66
CA PHE A 205 -11.85 -1.23 3.23
C PHE A 205 -13.14 -1.19 2.39
N ALA A 206 -14.14 -1.98 2.75
CA ALA A 206 -15.44 -1.94 2.07
C ALA A 206 -16.13 -0.57 2.22
N THR A 207 -16.06 0.04 3.40
CA THR A 207 -16.56 1.40 3.66
C THR A 207 -15.82 2.43 2.79
N ALA A 208 -14.50 2.39 2.73
CA ALA A 208 -13.71 3.32 1.92
C ALA A 208 -14.00 3.18 0.41
N VAL A 209 -14.13 1.94 -0.08
CA VAL A 209 -14.57 1.67 -1.46
C VAL A 209 -15.95 2.29 -1.72
N HIS A 210 -16.89 2.12 -0.79
CA HIS A 210 -18.22 2.70 -0.93
C HIS A 210 -18.17 4.23 -0.98
N SER A 211 -17.40 4.86 -0.09
CA SER A 211 -17.21 6.31 -0.07
C SER A 211 -16.64 6.83 -1.38
N VAL A 212 -15.61 6.18 -1.92
CA VAL A 212 -14.99 6.59 -3.21
C VAL A 212 -15.94 6.40 -4.40
N ARG A 213 -16.83 5.40 -4.37
CA ARG A 213 -17.76 5.15 -5.49
C ARG A 213 -18.99 6.06 -5.50
N THR A 214 -19.34 6.66 -4.36
CA THR A 214 -20.63 7.34 -4.18
C THR A 214 -20.53 8.85 -4.01
N ARG A 215 -19.32 9.37 -3.83
CA ARG A 215 -19.02 10.80 -3.75
C ARG A 215 -18.37 11.26 -5.05
#